data_AF-A0A348ZK74-F1
#
_entry.id   AF-A0A348ZK74-F1
#
_cell.length_a   1.000
_cell.length_b   1.000
_cell.length_c   1.000
_cell.angle_alpha   90.00
_cell.angle_beta   90.00
_cell.angle_gamma   90.00
#
_symmetry.space_group_name_H-M   'P 1'
#
loop_
_entity.id
_entity.type
_entity.pdbx_description
1 polymer ?
#
loop_
_entity_poly.entity_id
_entity_poly.type
_entity_poly.pdbx_seq_one_letter_code
_entity_poly.pdbx_strand_id
1 'polypeptide(L)'
;MKQYGLNELRQMFLDFFKSKNHMVVKSYSLVPENDNSLLLINAGMAPLKPYFTGKEIPPSTRMASCQKCIRTGDIENIGITDRHGTFFEMLGNFSFGDYFKTEAIHWCWEFLTEVVGFDPDRLYPSVYEEDDEAFAIWRDEIGISEDRIFKFNKEDNFWEHGAGPCGPCSEVYYDRGEKYSCGKP
;
A
#
# COMPACT_ATOMS: atom_id res chain seq x y z
N MET A 1 -22.64 1.43 -3.11
CA MET A 1 -21.30 1.35 -3.73
C MET A 1 -21.41 0.57 -5.03
N LYS A 2 -20.77 1.06 -6.11
CA LYS A 2 -20.69 0.32 -7.38
C LYS A 2 -19.86 -0.95 -7.17
N GLN A 3 -20.29 -2.07 -7.76
CA GLN A 3 -19.49 -3.29 -7.77
C GLN A 3 -18.58 -3.28 -8.99
N TYR A 4 -17.33 -3.66 -8.79
CA TYR A 4 -16.30 -3.72 -9.83
C TYR A 4 -15.76 -5.14 -9.96
N GLY A 5 -15.43 -5.53 -11.19
CA GLY A 5 -14.66 -6.75 -11.41
C GLY A 5 -13.20 -6.58 -10.96
N LEU A 6 -12.52 -7.68 -10.61
CA LEU A 6 -11.11 -7.65 -10.23
C LEU A 6 -10.22 -7.04 -11.32
N ASN A 7 -10.49 -7.37 -12.59
CA ASN A 7 -9.76 -6.80 -13.72
C ASN A 7 -10.05 -5.32 -13.93
N GLU A 8 -11.27 -4.88 -13.64
CA GLU A 8 -11.68 -3.48 -13.71
C GLU A 8 -10.96 -2.67 -12.63
N LEU A 9 -10.95 -3.13 -11.37
CA LEU A 9 -10.24 -2.47 -10.27
C LEU A 9 -8.74 -2.34 -10.54
N ARG A 10 -8.11 -3.40 -11.08
CA ARG A 10 -6.70 -3.36 -11.48
C ARG A 10 -6.46 -2.24 -12.49
N GLN A 11 -7.30 -2.18 -13.53
CA GLN A 11 -7.15 -1.19 -14.59
C GLN A 11 -7.42 0.23 -14.08
N MET A 12 -8.45 0.43 -13.25
CA MET A 12 -8.76 1.70 -12.61
C MET A 12 -7.57 2.25 -11.80
N PHE A 13 -6.91 1.41 -11.01
CA PHE A 13 -5.73 1.81 -10.24
C PHE A 13 -4.58 2.25 -11.14
N LEU A 14 -4.26 1.45 -12.16
CA LEU A 14 -3.15 1.76 -13.07
C LEU A 14 -3.42 3.01 -13.90
N ASP A 15 -4.66 3.20 -14.36
CA ASP A 15 -5.07 4.40 -15.11
C ASP A 15 -5.08 5.65 -14.22
N PHE A 16 -5.51 5.52 -12.97
CA PHE A 16 -5.45 6.60 -11.98
C PHE A 16 -4.00 7.09 -11.81
N PHE A 17 -3.05 6.20 -11.51
CA PHE A 17 -1.67 6.63 -11.33
C PHE A 17 -0.98 7.05 -12.62
N LYS A 18 -1.36 6.47 -13.76
CA LYS A 18 -0.95 6.97 -15.08
C LYS A 18 -1.37 8.43 -15.30
N SER A 19 -2.59 8.80 -14.88
CA SER A 19 -3.07 10.19 -14.94
C SER A 19 -2.26 11.15 -14.03
N LYS A 20 -1.63 10.61 -12.97
CA LYS A 20 -0.69 11.33 -12.08
C LYS A 20 0.78 11.24 -12.54
N ASN A 21 1.01 10.98 -13.84
CA ASN A 21 2.32 10.85 -14.48
C ASN A 21 3.19 9.69 -13.97
N HIS A 22 2.60 8.61 -13.46
CA HIS A 22 3.36 7.40 -13.17
C HIS A 22 3.58 6.57 -14.44
N MET A 23 4.81 6.08 -14.61
CA MET A 23 5.10 5.07 -15.61
C MET A 23 4.52 3.74 -15.16
N VAL A 24 3.49 3.26 -15.87
CA VAL A 24 2.90 1.94 -15.60
C VAL A 24 3.84 0.86 -16.13
N VAL A 25 4.30 -0.03 -15.24
CA VAL A 25 5.15 -1.17 -15.58
C VAL A 25 4.44 -2.50 -15.37
N LYS A 26 4.89 -3.51 -16.11
CA LYS A 26 4.40 -4.89 -15.96
C LYS A 26 4.88 -5.48 -14.63
N SER A 27 4.10 -6.43 -14.11
CA SER A 27 4.55 -7.30 -13.02
C SER A 27 5.85 -8.01 -13.38
N TYR A 28 6.80 -8.00 -12.45
CA TYR A 28 8.03 -8.76 -12.48
C TYR A 28 7.78 -10.24 -12.18
N SER A 29 8.78 -11.08 -12.44
CA SER A 29 8.78 -12.50 -12.09
C SER A 29 8.51 -12.71 -10.60
N LEU A 30 7.91 -13.85 -10.24
CA LEU A 30 7.80 -14.29 -8.84
C LEU A 30 9.15 -14.75 -8.29
N VAL A 31 10.06 -15.17 -9.17
CA VAL A 31 11.43 -15.54 -8.81
C VAL A 31 12.29 -14.28 -8.90
N PRO A 32 12.92 -13.84 -7.79
CA PRO A 32 13.78 -12.65 -7.79
C PRO A 32 14.95 -12.80 -8.77
N GLU A 33 15.26 -11.74 -9.49
CA GLU A 33 16.45 -11.64 -10.31
C GLU A 33 17.53 -10.89 -9.52
N ASN A 34 18.71 -11.48 -9.35
CA ASN A 34 19.86 -10.87 -8.67
C ASN A 34 19.63 -10.43 -7.21
N ASP A 35 18.64 -10.98 -6.50
CA ASP A 35 18.45 -10.79 -5.06
C ASP A 35 18.45 -12.13 -4.32
N ASN A 36 19.59 -12.47 -3.72
CA ASN A 36 19.76 -13.70 -2.93
C ASN A 36 19.12 -13.63 -1.53
N SER A 37 18.60 -12.46 -1.12
CA SER A 37 17.92 -12.30 0.17
C SER A 37 16.45 -12.71 0.14
N LEU A 38 15.88 -12.94 -1.04
CA LEU A 38 14.47 -13.29 -1.23
C LEU A 38 14.31 -14.65 -1.89
N LEU A 39 13.41 -15.46 -1.35
CA LEU A 39 12.99 -16.72 -1.98
C LEU A 39 12.02 -16.47 -3.14
N LEU A 40 11.00 -15.64 -2.89
CA LEU A 40 9.95 -15.25 -3.84
C LEU A 40 9.62 -13.77 -3.64
N ILE A 41 9.18 -13.10 -4.71
CA ILE A 41 8.65 -11.74 -4.64
C ILE A 41 7.34 -11.73 -3.86
N ASN A 42 7.31 -11.00 -2.74
CA ASN A 42 6.19 -10.93 -1.81
C ASN A 42 5.56 -9.53 -1.70
N ALA A 43 6.13 -8.54 -2.40
CA ALA A 43 5.69 -7.16 -2.43
C ALA A 43 6.04 -6.48 -3.77
N GLY A 44 5.27 -5.46 -4.14
CA GLY A 44 5.48 -4.66 -5.36
C GLY A 44 6.82 -3.93 -5.42
N MET A 45 7.38 -3.56 -4.27
CA MET A 45 8.64 -2.81 -4.17
C MET A 45 9.89 -3.69 -4.29
N ALA A 46 9.79 -5.00 -4.04
CA ALA A 46 10.94 -5.91 -4.01
C ALA A 46 11.82 -5.84 -5.28
N PRO A 47 11.26 -5.90 -6.51
CA PRO A 47 12.07 -5.73 -7.74
C PRO A 47 12.59 -4.30 -7.94
N LEU A 48 12.11 -3.32 -7.18
CA LEU A 48 12.45 -1.89 -7.29
C LEU A 48 13.48 -1.46 -6.23
N LYS A 49 13.94 -2.39 -5.38
CA LYS A 49 14.94 -2.16 -4.33
C LYS A 49 16.23 -1.47 -4.82
N PRO A 50 16.81 -1.77 -6.01
CA PRO A 50 17.96 -1.05 -6.52
C PRO A 50 17.72 0.45 -6.70
N TYR A 51 16.51 0.85 -7.10
CA TYR A 51 16.14 2.25 -7.27
C TYR A 51 15.98 2.97 -5.94
N PHE A 52 15.31 2.36 -4.96
CA PHE A 52 15.19 2.92 -3.61
C PHE A 52 16.53 3.08 -2.88
N THR A 53 17.49 2.21 -3.17
CA THR A 53 18.84 2.28 -2.59
C THR A 53 19.81 3.17 -3.37
N GLY A 54 19.37 3.75 -4.49
CA GLY A 54 20.22 4.57 -5.37
C GLY A 54 21.32 3.80 -6.10
N LYS A 55 21.25 2.45 -6.11
CA LYS A 55 22.20 1.61 -6.85
C LYS A 55 22.00 1.70 -8.35
N GLU A 56 20.76 1.92 -8.77
CA GLU A 56 20.37 2.08 -10.18
C GLU A 56 19.48 3.31 -10.34
N ILE A 57 19.52 3.93 -11.52
CA ILE A 57 18.64 5.05 -11.87
C ILE A 57 17.31 4.47 -12.36
N PRO A 58 16.17 4.84 -11.75
CA PRO A 58 14.89 4.35 -12.21
C PRO A 58 14.55 4.91 -13.60
N PRO A 59 13.80 4.17 -14.44
CA PRO A 59 13.38 4.64 -15.77
C PRO A 59 12.40 5.83 -15.69
N SER A 60 11.77 6.03 -14.54
CA SER A 60 10.91 7.17 -14.21
C SER A 60 10.96 7.39 -12.70
N THR A 61 10.95 8.65 -12.25
CA THR A 61 10.88 8.99 -10.82
C THR A 61 9.54 8.61 -10.19
N ARG A 62 8.53 8.34 -11.02
CA ARG A 62 7.20 7.85 -10.61
C ARG A 62 6.85 6.59 -11.39
N MET A 63 6.51 5.51 -10.69
CA MET A 63 6.14 4.23 -11.31
C MET A 63 4.91 3.62 -10.65
N ALA A 64 4.09 2.89 -11.41
CA ALA A 64 2.96 2.15 -10.86
C ALA A 64 2.90 0.73 -11.44
N SER A 65 2.45 -0.24 -10.65
CA SER A 65 2.35 -1.63 -11.10
C SER A 65 1.25 -2.40 -10.37
N CYS A 66 0.91 -3.55 -10.93
CA CYS A 66 0.15 -4.59 -10.28
C CYS A 66 1.04 -5.83 -10.19
N GLN A 67 1.70 -6.03 -9.04
CA GLN A 67 2.70 -7.08 -8.88
C GLN A 67 2.08 -8.36 -8.34
N LYS A 68 2.31 -9.48 -9.04
CA LYS A 68 2.04 -10.81 -8.50
C LYS A 68 2.98 -11.09 -7.33
N CYS A 69 2.43 -11.50 -6.20
CA CYS A 69 3.16 -11.72 -4.96
C CYS A 69 2.88 -13.12 -4.43
N ILE A 70 3.89 -13.74 -3.80
CA ILE A 70 3.71 -14.92 -2.97
C ILE A 70 4.21 -14.64 -1.55
N ARG A 71 3.36 -14.87 -0.55
CA ARG A 71 3.72 -14.86 0.88
C ARG A 71 3.58 -16.26 1.46
N THR A 72 4.71 -16.87 1.79
CA THR A 72 4.76 -18.17 2.46
C THR A 72 4.63 -18.04 3.98
N GLY A 73 4.98 -16.89 4.56
CA GLY A 73 4.82 -16.64 6.00
C GLY A 73 3.35 -16.63 6.45
N ASP A 74 2.42 -16.37 5.54
CA ASP A 74 0.99 -16.34 5.83
C ASP A 74 0.32 -17.73 5.78
N ILE A 75 1.08 -18.81 5.54
CA ILE A 75 0.52 -20.14 5.24
C ILE A 75 -0.40 -20.67 6.35
N GLU A 76 -0.07 -20.42 7.62
CA GLU A 76 -0.88 -20.86 8.76
C GLU A 76 -2.20 -20.07 8.90
N ASN A 77 -2.33 -18.91 8.25
CA ASN A 77 -3.55 -18.09 8.29
C ASN A 77 -4.55 -18.44 7.17
N ILE A 78 -4.13 -19.26 6.20
CA ILE A 78 -4.91 -19.59 5.01
C ILE A 78 -6.07 -20.51 5.39
N GLY A 79 -7.29 -20.11 5.02
CA GLY A 79 -8.51 -20.83 5.39
C GLY A 79 -8.98 -20.60 6.83
N ILE A 80 -8.17 -19.90 7.66
CA ILE A 80 -8.58 -19.44 9.00
C ILE A 80 -9.19 -18.04 8.92
N THR A 81 -8.65 -17.18 8.05
CA THR A 81 -9.07 -15.79 7.93
C THR A 81 -9.56 -15.45 6.52
N ASP A 82 -10.42 -14.44 6.41
CA ASP A 82 -10.97 -13.94 5.15
C ASP A 82 -9.99 -13.08 4.32
N ARG A 83 -8.77 -12.83 4.83
CA ARG A 83 -7.88 -11.78 4.30
C ARG A 83 -6.49 -12.24 3.88
N HIS A 84 -6.10 -13.48 4.21
CA HIS A 84 -4.77 -14.00 3.87
C HIS A 84 -4.85 -14.96 2.68
N GLY A 85 -3.94 -14.77 1.74
CA GLY A 85 -3.73 -15.62 0.56
C GLY A 85 -2.24 -15.89 0.39
N THR A 86 -1.88 -17.04 -0.17
CA THR A 86 -0.47 -17.32 -0.53
C THR A 86 -0.08 -16.51 -1.76
N PHE A 87 -0.84 -16.63 -2.84
CA PHE A 87 -0.72 -15.84 -4.05
C PHE A 87 -1.75 -14.70 -4.04
N PHE A 88 -1.29 -13.48 -4.33
CA PHE A 88 -2.14 -12.31 -4.49
C PHE A 88 -1.49 -11.29 -5.43
N GLU A 89 -2.25 -10.25 -5.79
CA GLU A 89 -1.74 -9.12 -6.56
C GLU A 89 -1.68 -7.88 -5.66
N MET A 90 -0.52 -7.22 -5.65
CA MET A 90 -0.30 -5.97 -4.94
C MET A 90 -0.29 -4.82 -5.93
N LEU A 91 -1.29 -3.95 -5.83
CA LEU A 91 -1.33 -2.67 -6.54
C LEU A 91 -0.40 -1.70 -5.81
N GLY A 92 0.50 -1.04 -6.53
CA GLY A 92 1.46 -0.11 -5.94
C GLY A 92 1.80 1.05 -6.85
N ASN A 93 1.93 2.23 -6.23
CA ASN A 93 2.57 3.42 -6.79
C ASN A 93 3.86 3.69 -6.02
N PHE A 94 4.89 4.16 -6.73
CA PHE A 94 6.23 4.30 -6.20
C PHE A 94 6.78 5.67 -6.60
N SER A 95 7.36 6.36 -5.62
CA SER A 95 8.10 7.61 -5.77
C SER A 95 9.58 7.34 -5.51
N PHE A 96 10.44 7.74 -6.44
CA PHE A 96 11.90 7.66 -6.31
C PHE A 96 12.48 9.07 -6.25
N GLY A 97 12.50 9.65 -5.04
CA GLY A 97 13.00 11.01 -4.82
C GLY A 97 12.16 12.10 -5.50
N ASP A 98 10.85 11.86 -5.65
CA ASP A 98 9.91 12.78 -6.30
C ASP A 98 8.94 13.37 -5.26
N TYR A 99 7.74 12.84 -5.14
CA TYR A 99 6.76 13.21 -4.10
C TYR A 99 6.95 12.38 -2.82
N PHE A 100 6.35 12.83 -1.72
CA PHE A 100 6.51 12.18 -0.42
C PHE A 100 5.15 11.99 0.28
N LYS A 101 5.06 12.22 1.59
CA LYS A 101 3.89 11.86 2.41
C LYS A 101 2.60 12.55 1.94
N THR A 102 2.63 13.86 1.70
CA THR A 102 1.45 14.64 1.33
C THR A 102 0.79 14.06 0.08
N GLU A 103 1.48 14.02 -1.06
CA GLU A 103 0.87 13.52 -2.29
C GLU A 103 0.50 12.02 -2.20
N ALA A 104 1.30 11.21 -1.50
CA ALA A 104 1.00 9.79 -1.32
C ALA A 104 -0.34 9.58 -0.59
N ILE A 105 -0.56 10.33 0.50
CA ILE A 105 -1.80 10.27 1.29
C ILE A 105 -2.98 10.82 0.49
N HIS A 106 -2.83 11.99 -0.14
CA HIS A 106 -3.88 12.60 -0.96
C HIS A 106 -4.33 11.69 -2.11
N TRP A 107 -3.39 11.07 -2.84
CA TRP A 107 -3.76 10.18 -3.95
C TRP A 107 -4.29 8.83 -3.47
N CYS A 108 -3.83 8.32 -2.33
CA CYS A 108 -4.44 7.14 -1.71
C CYS A 108 -5.92 7.43 -1.38
N TRP A 109 -6.19 8.56 -0.75
CA TRP A 109 -7.53 8.97 -0.37
C TRP A 109 -8.43 9.21 -1.59
N GLU A 110 -7.97 10.02 -2.56
CA GLU A 110 -8.67 10.30 -3.82
C GLU A 110 -9.04 8.99 -4.55
N PHE A 111 -8.11 8.02 -4.63
CA PHE A 111 -8.41 6.75 -5.26
C PHE A 111 -9.51 5.97 -4.52
N LEU A 112 -9.44 5.90 -3.18
CA LEU A 112 -10.41 5.14 -2.40
C LEU A 112 -11.80 5.78 -2.42
N THR A 113 -11.90 7.09 -2.21
CA THR A 113 -13.17 7.78 -2.01
C THR A 113 -13.79 8.30 -3.32
N GLU A 114 -13.00 8.84 -4.23
CA GLU A 114 -13.52 9.45 -5.46
C GLU A 114 -13.54 8.49 -6.65
N VAL A 115 -12.49 7.67 -6.80
CA VAL A 115 -12.37 6.75 -7.95
C VAL A 115 -13.12 5.45 -7.70
N VAL A 116 -12.85 4.79 -6.56
CA VAL A 116 -13.54 3.55 -6.18
C VAL A 116 -14.93 3.85 -5.62
N GLY A 117 -15.09 4.95 -4.87
CA GLY A 117 -16.37 5.32 -4.27
C GLY A 117 -16.60 4.65 -2.91
N PHE A 118 -15.54 4.39 -2.14
CA PHE A 118 -15.67 4.01 -0.74
C PHE A 118 -16.31 5.14 0.06
N ASP A 119 -17.15 4.76 1.01
CA ASP A 119 -17.71 5.70 1.98
C ASP A 119 -16.59 6.19 2.92
N PRO A 120 -16.25 7.49 2.91
CA PRO A 120 -15.22 8.04 3.79
C PRO A 120 -15.44 7.74 5.28
N ASP A 121 -16.70 7.61 5.71
CA ASP A 121 -17.05 7.34 7.10
C ASP A 121 -16.74 5.91 7.56
N ARG A 122 -16.37 5.04 6.61
CA ARG A 122 -15.96 3.67 6.87
C ARG A 122 -14.46 3.46 6.74
N LEU A 123 -13.70 4.50 6.40
CA LEU A 123 -12.25 4.44 6.27
C LEU A 123 -11.58 4.96 7.54
N TYR A 124 -10.58 4.24 8.03
CA TYR A 124 -9.84 4.58 9.25
C TYR A 124 -8.35 4.53 8.95
N PRO A 125 -7.65 5.67 8.90
CA PRO A 125 -6.21 5.68 8.74
C PRO A 125 -5.49 5.31 10.05
N SER A 126 -4.34 4.66 9.93
CA SER A 126 -3.34 4.57 10.99
C SER A 126 -2.03 5.22 10.57
N VAL A 127 -1.22 5.62 11.55
CA VAL A 127 0.13 6.17 11.37
C VAL A 127 1.07 5.62 12.43
N TYR A 128 2.37 5.64 12.13
CA TYR A 128 3.39 5.32 13.12
C TYR A 128 3.34 6.32 14.29
N GLU A 129 3.51 5.83 15.51
CA GLU A 129 3.32 6.63 16.74
C GLU A 129 4.18 7.89 16.80
N GLU A 130 5.36 7.86 16.17
CA GLU A 130 6.31 8.98 16.08
C GLU A 130 6.19 9.79 14.76
N ASP A 131 5.25 9.45 13.86
CA ASP A 131 5.04 10.16 12.59
C ASP A 131 3.93 11.23 12.70
N ASP A 132 4.27 12.34 13.36
CA ASP A 132 3.36 13.49 13.51
C ASP A 132 3.05 14.19 12.19
N GLU A 133 3.90 14.05 11.17
CA GLU A 133 3.68 14.63 9.84
C GLU A 133 2.53 13.91 9.12
N ALA A 134 2.55 12.57 9.09
CA ALA A 134 1.45 11.80 8.50
C ALA A 134 0.13 12.04 9.26
N PHE A 135 0.18 12.12 10.59
CA PHE A 135 -0.98 12.46 11.42
C PHE A 135 -1.57 13.83 11.04
N ALA A 136 -0.73 14.85 10.90
CA ALA A 136 -1.15 16.19 10.52
C ALA A 136 -1.77 16.23 9.13
N ILE A 137 -1.20 15.52 8.14
CA ILE A 137 -1.77 15.45 6.78
C ILE A 137 -3.19 14.85 6.82
N TRP A 138 -3.38 13.73 7.53
CA TRP A 138 -4.70 13.11 7.67
C TRP A 138 -5.72 14.02 8.35
N ARG A 139 -5.31 14.70 9.43
CA ARG A 139 -6.20 15.58 10.20
C ARG A 139 -6.52 16.88 9.46
N ASP A 140 -5.50 17.59 9.03
CA ASP A 140 -5.60 18.98 8.59
C ASP A 140 -5.90 19.11 7.10
N GLU A 141 -5.34 18.21 6.27
CA GLU A 141 -5.48 18.29 4.82
C GLU A 141 -6.56 17.37 4.27
N ILE A 142 -6.63 16.12 4.76
CA ILE A 142 -7.71 15.19 4.38
C ILE A 142 -8.99 15.46 5.17
N GLY A 143 -8.88 15.98 6.40
CA GLY A 143 -10.02 16.33 7.24
C GLY A 143 -10.59 15.16 8.05
N ILE A 144 -9.78 14.15 8.36
CA ILE A 144 -10.19 13.04 9.23
C ILE A 144 -10.14 13.49 10.69
N SER A 145 -11.22 13.22 11.42
CA SER A 145 -11.27 13.53 12.86
C SER A 145 -10.21 12.74 13.62
N GLU A 146 -9.56 13.38 14.61
CA GLU A 146 -8.44 12.80 15.37
C GLU A 146 -8.80 11.46 16.04
N ASP A 147 -10.04 11.29 16.50
CA ASP A 147 -10.55 10.06 17.12
C ASP A 147 -10.67 8.87 16.14
N ARG A 148 -10.49 9.12 14.84
CA ARG A 148 -10.50 8.10 13.77
C ARG A 148 -9.12 7.87 13.15
N ILE A 149 -8.07 8.54 13.64
CA ILE A 149 -6.69 8.34 13.20
C ILE A 149 -5.95 7.57 14.29
N PHE A 150 -5.62 6.31 14.02
CA PHE A 150 -4.95 5.46 15.00
C PHE A 150 -3.43 5.61 14.94
N LYS A 151 -2.79 5.70 16.10
CA LYS A 151 -1.33 5.66 16.22
C LYS A 151 -0.91 4.27 16.67
N PHE A 152 -0.17 3.53 15.84
CA PHE A 152 0.40 2.24 16.24
C PHE A 152 1.93 2.27 16.27
N ASN A 153 2.49 1.29 16.96
CA ASN A 153 3.93 1.18 17.18
C ASN A 153 4.63 0.57 15.96
N LYS A 154 5.89 0.15 16.16
CA LYS A 154 6.72 -0.43 15.11
C LYS A 154 6.16 -1.74 14.53
N GLU A 155 5.42 -2.53 15.30
CA GLU A 155 4.92 -3.85 14.86
C GLU A 155 3.89 -3.71 13.72
N ASP A 156 3.09 -2.63 13.74
CA ASP A 156 2.01 -2.41 12.78
C ASP A 156 2.33 -1.31 11.76
N ASN A 157 2.91 -0.18 12.19
CA ASN A 157 3.11 0.99 11.33
C ASN A 157 4.58 1.25 10.97
N PHE A 158 5.43 0.22 10.95
CA PHE A 158 6.78 0.33 10.40
C PHE A 158 7.02 -0.79 9.38
N TRP A 159 7.14 -0.43 8.11
CA TRP A 159 7.31 -1.40 7.05
C TRP A 159 8.78 -1.74 6.87
N GLU A 160 9.12 -3.00 7.05
CA GLU A 160 10.46 -3.54 6.83
C GLU A 160 10.42 -4.82 6.00
N HIS A 161 11.35 -4.94 5.05
CA HIS A 161 11.44 -6.09 4.15
C HIS A 161 12.84 -6.68 4.16
N GLY A 162 13.09 -7.51 5.17
CA GLY A 162 14.40 -8.09 5.42
C GLY A 162 15.50 -7.03 5.46
N ALA A 163 16.64 -7.33 4.85
CA ALA A 163 17.70 -6.34 4.66
C ALA A 163 17.39 -5.46 3.43
N GLY A 164 16.85 -4.25 3.64
CA GLY A 164 16.47 -3.36 2.56
C GLY A 164 15.86 -2.03 3.02
N PRO A 165 15.37 -1.21 2.07
CA PRO A 165 14.61 0.00 2.39
C PRO A 165 13.45 -0.30 3.33
N CYS A 166 13.31 0.51 4.37
CA CYS A 166 12.27 0.44 5.38
C CYS A 166 11.88 1.85 5.83
N GLY A 167 10.77 1.98 6.57
CA GLY A 167 10.35 3.26 7.13
C GLY A 167 8.98 3.20 7.80
N PRO A 168 8.58 4.31 8.46
CA PRO A 168 7.21 4.44 8.96
C PRO A 168 6.22 4.33 7.80
N CYS A 169 5.08 3.71 8.07
CA CYS A 169 3.98 3.63 7.11
C CYS A 169 2.68 4.16 7.72
N SER A 170 1.73 4.46 6.84
CA SER A 170 0.36 4.77 7.18
C SER A 170 -0.54 3.81 6.41
N GLU A 171 -1.48 3.17 7.10
CA GLU A 171 -2.42 2.21 6.51
C GLU A 171 -3.83 2.80 6.51
N VAL A 172 -4.70 2.31 5.62
CA VAL A 172 -6.13 2.67 5.62
C VAL A 172 -6.96 1.39 5.74
N TYR A 173 -7.73 1.30 6.82
CA TYR A 173 -8.65 0.19 7.08
C TYR A 173 -10.04 0.54 6.60
N TYR A 174 -10.80 -0.48 6.18
CA TYR A 174 -12.20 -0.35 5.83
C TYR A 174 -13.07 -1.11 6.83
N ASP A 175 -13.94 -0.39 7.54
CA ASP A 175 -14.91 -0.99 8.45
C ASP A 175 -15.95 -1.79 7.65
N ARG A 176 -15.94 -3.12 7.81
CA ARG A 176 -16.89 -4.05 7.16
C ARG A 176 -18.24 -4.13 7.90
N GLY A 177 -18.39 -3.44 9.02
CA GLY A 177 -19.56 -3.40 9.89
C GLY A 177 -19.41 -4.29 11.13
N GLU A 178 -20.22 -4.01 12.15
CA GLU A 178 -20.17 -4.58 13.50
C GLU A 178 -20.02 -6.12 13.54
N LYS A 179 -20.67 -6.84 12.63
CA LYS A 179 -20.59 -8.32 12.55
C LYS A 179 -19.18 -8.87 12.29
N TYR A 180 -18.24 -8.03 11.85
CA TYR A 180 -16.84 -8.39 11.62
C TYR A 180 -15.88 -7.76 12.63
N SER A 181 -16.39 -7.08 13.66
CA SER A 181 -15.57 -6.46 14.70
C SER A 181 -14.81 -7.50 15.51
N CYS A 182 -13.54 -7.21 15.81
CA CYS A 182 -12.71 -7.99 16.74
C CYS A 182 -12.76 -7.44 18.17
N GLY A 183 -13.58 -6.41 18.44
CA GLY A 183 -13.73 -5.79 19.76
C GLY A 183 -12.49 -5.01 20.24
N LYS A 184 -11.53 -4.76 19.35
CA LYS A 184 -10.34 -3.94 19.61
C LYS A 184 -10.36 -2.73 18.67
N PRO A 185 -9.87 -1.56 19.12
CA PRO A 185 -9.56 -0.45 18.22
C PRO A 185 -8.51 -0.86 17.20
#